data_AF-A0A7X6PG78-F1
#
_entry.id   AF-A0A7X6PG78-F1
#
_cell.length_a   1.000
_cell.length_b   1.000
_cell.length_c   1.000
_cell.angle_alpha   90.00
_cell.angle_beta   90.00
_cell.angle_gamma   90.00
#
_symmetry.space_group_name_H-M   'P 1'
#
loop_
_entity.id
_entity.type
_entity.pdbx_description
1 polymer ?
#
loop_
_entity_poly.entity_id
_entity_poly.type
_entity_poly.pdbx_seq_one_letter_code
_entity_poly.pdbx_strand_id
1 'polypeptide(L)'
;TEDRISDFDMVIATGSDNSARYFEYYFGKYPHIIRRNRNSIAIIDGTENTGELRELGNDVFSYFGLGCRNVSKICLPAGYDIGNITSEWDCFSQTGNHSKYAGNYNFHKAVFLVNREEFMDTGFLLLKEDDSLSSPVSVLNYSYYDSGEELQSWISVRRNKIQCIAGHGHVPFGRSQMPVLWDYADGLDTIQFLLKKNPQGLL
;
A
#
# COMPACT_ATOMS: atom_id res chain seq x y z
N THR A 1 21.96 -18.22 -14.15
CA THR A 1 21.10 -19.42 -14.17
C THR A 1 20.31 -19.36 -15.46
N GLU A 2 20.71 -20.19 -16.41
CA GLU A 2 20.49 -20.03 -17.86
C GLU A 2 19.39 -20.91 -18.44
N ASP A 3 18.40 -21.31 -17.65
CA ASP A 3 17.25 -22.06 -18.20
C ASP A 3 16.02 -21.15 -18.26
N ARG A 4 15.62 -20.79 -19.49
CA ARG A 4 14.32 -20.16 -19.72
C ARG A 4 13.23 -21.16 -19.35
N ILE A 5 12.27 -20.72 -18.52
CA ILE A 5 11.07 -21.50 -18.22
C ILE A 5 10.37 -21.84 -19.54
N SER A 6 10.16 -23.12 -19.81
CA SER A 6 9.42 -23.66 -20.96
C SER A 6 8.19 -24.45 -20.48
N ASP A 7 7.37 -24.91 -21.42
CA ASP A 7 6.26 -25.85 -21.16
C ASP A 7 5.17 -25.34 -20.20
N PHE A 8 4.71 -24.10 -20.42
CA PHE A 8 3.58 -23.51 -19.70
C PHE A 8 2.49 -23.01 -20.67
N ASP A 9 1.23 -23.06 -20.22
CA ASP A 9 0.09 -22.57 -20.99
C ASP A 9 -0.25 -21.10 -20.70
N MET A 10 -0.02 -20.67 -19.46
CA MET A 10 -0.43 -19.36 -18.94
C MET A 10 0.55 -18.90 -17.86
N VAL A 11 0.66 -17.59 -17.66
CA VAL A 11 1.60 -16.99 -16.70
C VAL A 11 0.86 -16.14 -15.68
N ILE A 12 1.16 -16.35 -14.39
CA ILE A 12 0.83 -15.39 -13.34
C ILE A 12 2.14 -14.99 -12.69
N ALA A 13 2.55 -13.73 -12.87
CA ALA A 13 3.79 -13.19 -12.32
C ALA A 13 3.50 -12.00 -11.44
N THR A 14 4.17 -11.92 -10.29
CA THR A 14 4.05 -10.81 -9.34
C THR A 14 5.44 -10.34 -8.96
N GLY A 15 5.62 -9.04 -8.84
CA GLY A 15 6.90 -8.47 -8.41
C GLY A 15 6.88 -6.96 -8.42
N SER A 16 8.08 -6.39 -8.24
CA SER A 16 8.28 -4.94 -8.31
C SER A 16 7.91 -4.38 -9.69
N ASP A 17 7.71 -3.07 -9.78
CA ASP A 17 7.51 -2.39 -11.07
C ASP A 17 8.67 -2.65 -12.04
N ASN A 18 9.89 -2.79 -11.52
CA ASN A 18 11.05 -3.14 -12.33
C ASN A 18 10.95 -4.58 -12.83
N SER A 19 10.68 -5.54 -11.95
CA SER A 19 10.49 -6.96 -12.29
C SER A 19 9.38 -7.15 -13.31
N ALA A 20 8.27 -6.42 -13.18
CA ALA A 20 7.14 -6.46 -14.10
C ALA A 20 7.54 -6.09 -15.53
N ARG A 21 8.46 -5.13 -15.72
CA ARG A 21 8.97 -4.81 -17.08
C ARG A 21 9.69 -5.99 -17.73
N TYR A 22 10.45 -6.76 -16.95
CA TYR A 22 11.07 -7.98 -17.46
C TYR A 22 10.01 -9.05 -17.73
N PHE A 23 9.03 -9.24 -16.86
CA PHE A 23 7.94 -10.19 -17.08
C PHE A 23 7.16 -9.89 -18.36
N GLU A 24 6.87 -8.62 -18.63
CA GLU A 24 6.21 -8.18 -19.87
C GLU A 24 7.05 -8.54 -21.10
N TYR A 25 8.35 -8.27 -21.05
CA TYR A 25 9.27 -8.59 -22.14
C TYR A 25 9.34 -10.11 -22.42
N TYR A 26 9.42 -10.94 -21.38
CA TYR A 26 9.57 -12.39 -21.53
C TYR A 26 8.25 -13.12 -21.81
N PHE A 27 7.16 -12.69 -21.16
CA PHE A 27 5.90 -13.43 -21.10
C PHE A 27 4.72 -12.71 -21.75
N GLY A 28 4.87 -11.46 -22.19
CA GLY A 28 3.76 -10.65 -22.74
C GLY A 28 3.07 -11.25 -23.97
N LYS A 29 3.73 -12.18 -24.68
CA LYS A 29 3.17 -12.91 -25.82
C LYS A 29 2.27 -14.11 -25.46
N TYR A 30 2.24 -14.52 -24.18
CA TYR A 30 1.40 -15.62 -23.68
C TYR A 30 0.20 -15.06 -22.92
N PRO A 31 -0.89 -15.83 -22.72
CA PRO A 31 -1.93 -15.44 -21.77
C PRO A 31 -1.34 -15.22 -20.38
N HIS A 32 -1.46 -14.00 -19.84
CA HIS A 32 -0.78 -13.64 -18.60
C HIS A 32 -1.60 -12.73 -17.67
N ILE A 33 -1.29 -12.82 -16.38
CA ILE A 33 -1.55 -11.80 -15.37
C ILE A 33 -0.18 -11.35 -14.83
N ILE A 34 0.19 -10.09 -15.05
CA ILE A 34 1.43 -9.51 -14.53
C ILE A 34 1.07 -8.43 -13.52
N ARG A 35 1.37 -8.70 -12.24
CA ARG A 35 1.09 -7.80 -11.12
C ARG A 35 2.29 -6.95 -10.80
N ARG A 36 2.02 -5.65 -10.75
CA ARG A 36 2.95 -4.56 -10.38
C ARG A 36 2.78 -4.21 -8.90
N ASN A 37 3.70 -3.39 -8.38
CA ASN A 37 3.58 -2.90 -7.02
C ASN A 37 2.37 -1.97 -6.90
N ARG A 38 1.62 -2.16 -5.83
CA ARG A 38 0.52 -1.28 -5.42
C ARG A 38 0.67 -0.98 -3.94
N ASN A 39 0.13 0.15 -3.52
CA ASN A 39 0.16 0.61 -2.14
C ASN A 39 -1.26 0.88 -1.66
N SER A 40 -1.50 0.79 -0.36
CA SER A 40 -2.80 1.14 0.21
C SER A 40 -2.75 2.51 0.84
N ILE A 41 -3.88 3.19 0.81
CA ILE A 41 -4.05 4.53 1.38
C ILE A 41 -5.21 4.52 2.38
N ALA A 42 -5.21 5.47 3.30
CA ALA A 42 -6.36 5.78 4.13
C ALA A 42 -6.88 7.18 3.82
N ILE A 43 -8.20 7.34 3.88
CA ILE A 43 -8.87 8.64 3.81
C ILE A 43 -9.46 8.90 5.18
N ILE A 44 -9.11 10.05 5.75
CA ILE A 44 -9.71 10.62 6.95
C ILE A 44 -10.64 11.73 6.48
N ASP A 45 -11.87 11.78 6.97
CA ASP A 45 -12.85 12.82 6.66
C ASP A 45 -13.15 13.77 7.83
N GLY A 46 -12.59 13.48 9.01
CA GLY A 46 -12.71 14.28 10.23
C GLY A 46 -13.89 13.89 11.12
N THR A 47 -14.67 12.88 10.73
CA THR A 47 -15.80 12.36 11.51
C THR A 47 -15.48 11.05 12.25
N GLU A 48 -14.25 10.54 12.08
CA GLU A 48 -13.78 9.31 12.72
C GLU A 48 -13.77 9.42 14.25
N ASN A 49 -14.15 8.34 14.91
CA ASN A 49 -14.00 8.22 16.36
C ASN A 49 -12.62 7.63 16.76
N THR A 50 -12.26 7.74 18.04
CA THR A 50 -10.97 7.25 18.55
C THR A 50 -10.73 5.76 18.32
N GLY A 51 -11.79 4.94 18.33
CA GLY A 51 -11.72 3.51 18.01
C GLY A 51 -11.33 3.28 16.54
N GLU A 52 -11.91 4.05 15.62
CA GLU A 52 -11.58 3.98 14.19
C GLU A 52 -10.13 4.41 13.92
N LEU A 53 -9.68 5.50 14.55
CA LEU A 53 -8.30 5.96 14.43
C LEU A 53 -7.30 4.94 14.98
N ARG A 54 -7.65 4.24 16.07
CA ARG A 54 -6.84 3.13 16.59
C ARG A 54 -6.80 1.95 15.62
N GLU A 55 -7.94 1.57 15.05
CA GLU A 55 -8.00 0.50 14.06
C GLU A 55 -7.20 0.82 12.79
N LEU A 56 -7.12 2.08 12.37
CA LEU A 56 -6.24 2.49 11.27
C LEU A 56 -4.77 2.16 11.57
N GLY A 57 -4.35 2.19 12.84
CA GLY A 57 -3.03 1.73 13.25
C GLY A 57 -2.76 0.27 12.88
N ASN A 58 -3.77 -0.61 12.95
CA ASN A 58 -3.62 -1.99 12.49
C ASN A 58 -3.30 -2.05 10.98
N ASP A 59 -3.89 -1.18 10.17
CA ASP A 59 -3.61 -1.13 8.73
C ASP A 59 -2.20 -0.62 8.42
N VAL A 60 -1.67 0.29 9.25
CA VAL A 60 -0.31 0.83 9.11
C VAL A 60 0.75 -0.16 9.61
N PHE A 61 0.61 -0.64 10.84
CA PHE A 61 1.69 -1.33 11.56
C PHE A 61 1.71 -2.85 11.37
N SER A 62 0.61 -3.47 10.91
CA SER A 62 0.59 -4.92 10.63
C SER A 62 1.74 -5.32 9.72
N TYR A 63 2.39 -6.45 10.00
CA TYR A 63 3.54 -6.93 9.23
C TYR A 63 4.66 -5.87 9.06
N PHE A 64 4.82 -4.97 10.02
CA PHE A 64 5.82 -3.89 10.01
C PHE A 64 5.69 -2.90 8.83
N GLY A 65 4.50 -2.80 8.22
CA GLY A 65 4.27 -1.93 7.06
C GLY A 65 4.85 -2.44 5.74
N LEU A 66 5.21 -3.72 5.65
CA LEU A 66 5.91 -4.30 4.48
C LEU A 66 4.97 -4.78 3.35
N GLY A 67 3.66 -4.85 3.60
CA GLY A 67 2.69 -5.39 2.65
C GLY A 67 2.09 -4.34 1.73
N CYS A 68 1.69 -4.74 0.51
CA CYS A 68 0.94 -3.87 -0.41
C CYS A 68 -0.43 -3.40 0.12
N ARG A 69 -0.96 -4.14 1.11
CA ARG A 69 -2.19 -3.84 1.84
C ARG A 69 -1.96 -3.02 3.11
N ASN A 70 -0.70 -2.74 3.48
CA ASN A 70 -0.45 -1.76 4.53
C ASN A 70 -0.72 -0.34 4.02
N VAL A 71 -1.29 0.48 4.89
CA VAL A 71 -1.48 1.90 4.61
C VAL A 71 -0.13 2.60 4.70
N SER A 72 0.33 3.11 3.57
CA SER A 72 1.59 3.86 3.43
C SER A 72 1.36 5.35 3.16
N LYS A 73 0.11 5.76 2.93
CA LYS A 73 -0.29 7.16 2.79
C LYS A 73 -1.64 7.45 3.43
N ILE A 74 -1.77 8.58 4.12
CA ILE A 74 -3.03 9.12 4.62
C ILE A 74 -3.41 10.40 3.87
N CYS A 75 -4.67 10.50 3.44
CA CYS A 75 -5.27 11.72 2.89
C CYS A 75 -6.12 12.36 3.99
N LEU A 76 -5.82 13.62 4.32
CA LEU A 76 -6.44 14.37 5.43
C LEU A 76 -7.21 15.59 4.88
N PRO A 77 -8.32 16.02 5.49
CA PRO A 77 -8.97 17.26 5.08
C PRO A 77 -8.09 18.45 5.49
N ALA A 78 -8.10 19.53 4.70
CA ALA A 78 -7.31 20.72 4.97
C ALA A 78 -7.51 21.25 6.41
N GLY A 79 -6.42 21.47 7.12
CA GLY A 79 -6.42 21.94 8.51
C GLY A 79 -6.62 20.86 9.57
N TYR A 80 -6.70 19.57 9.19
CA TYR A 80 -6.77 18.47 10.14
C TYR A 80 -5.47 18.32 10.94
N ASP A 81 -5.57 18.18 12.26
CA ASP A 81 -4.42 17.90 13.11
C ASP A 81 -4.09 16.40 13.11
N ILE A 82 -3.03 16.02 12.39
CA ILE A 82 -2.54 14.63 12.33
C ILE A 82 -2.16 14.06 13.71
N GLY A 83 -1.89 14.91 14.70
CA GLY A 83 -1.66 14.53 16.09
C GLY A 83 -2.85 13.78 16.71
N ASN A 84 -4.08 14.06 16.26
CA ASN A 84 -5.28 13.34 16.70
C ASN A 84 -5.26 11.86 16.30
N ILE A 85 -4.54 11.51 15.23
CA ILE A 85 -4.39 10.13 14.78
C ILE A 85 -3.25 9.46 15.55
N THR A 86 -2.08 10.11 15.58
CA THR A 86 -0.88 9.50 16.15
C THR A 86 -0.97 9.29 17.66
N SER A 87 -1.75 10.12 18.37
CA SER A 87 -2.03 9.94 19.80
C SER A 87 -2.79 8.64 20.13
N GLU A 88 -3.52 8.06 19.18
CA GLU A 88 -4.19 6.77 19.35
C GLU A 88 -3.27 5.56 19.08
N TRP A 89 -2.03 5.79 18.64
CA TRP A 89 -1.12 4.75 18.16
C TRP A 89 -0.01 4.35 19.12
N ASP A 90 0.03 4.87 20.35
CA ASP A 90 1.02 4.48 21.37
C ASP A 90 1.04 2.96 21.62
N CYS A 91 -0.10 2.29 21.46
CA CYS A 91 -0.22 0.84 21.57
C CYS A 91 0.60 0.06 20.53
N PHE A 92 1.01 0.70 19.42
CA PHE A 92 1.86 0.11 18.38
C PHE A 92 3.36 0.41 18.56
N SER A 93 3.75 1.17 19.58
CA SER A 93 5.14 1.56 19.86
C SER A 93 6.11 0.38 19.97
N GLN A 94 5.61 -0.81 20.37
CA GLN A 94 6.39 -2.05 20.45
C GLN A 94 6.98 -2.49 19.09
N THR A 95 6.41 -2.03 17.97
CA THR A 95 6.98 -2.23 16.62
C THR A 95 8.40 -1.67 16.53
N GLY A 96 8.67 -0.57 17.24
CA GLY A 96 9.98 0.05 17.37
C GLY A 96 11.04 -0.83 18.05
N ASN A 97 10.64 -1.87 18.78
CA ASN A 97 11.59 -2.78 19.44
C ASN A 97 12.16 -3.83 18.48
N HIS A 98 11.58 -4.00 17.29
CA HIS A 98 12.11 -4.91 16.29
C HIS A 98 13.33 -4.28 15.58
N SER A 99 14.49 -4.92 15.71
CA SER A 99 15.79 -4.34 15.30
C SER A 99 15.84 -3.87 13.84
N LYS A 100 15.26 -4.62 12.89
CA LYS A 100 15.22 -4.18 11.48
C LYS A 100 14.31 -2.98 11.26
N TYR A 101 13.20 -2.90 11.98
CA TYR A 101 12.28 -1.78 11.88
C TYR A 101 12.88 -0.53 12.52
N ALA A 102 13.47 -0.67 13.72
CA ALA A 102 14.23 0.39 14.39
C ALA A 102 15.40 0.91 13.52
N GLY A 103 16.08 0.01 12.83
CA GLY A 103 17.14 0.36 11.89
C GLY A 103 16.64 1.25 10.74
N ASN A 104 15.51 0.89 10.11
CA ASN A 104 14.90 1.71 9.05
C ASN A 104 14.45 3.08 9.59
N TYR A 105 13.79 3.10 10.75
CA TYR A 105 13.39 4.32 11.42
C TYR A 105 14.57 5.27 11.66
N ASN A 106 15.65 4.79 12.28
CA ASN A 106 16.84 5.61 12.56
C ASN A 106 17.53 6.09 11.28
N PHE A 107 17.61 5.22 10.26
CA PHE A 107 18.18 5.58 8.95
C PHE A 107 17.39 6.71 8.30
N HIS A 108 16.06 6.58 8.17
CA HIS A 108 15.22 7.60 7.53
C HIS A 108 15.18 8.90 8.33
N LYS A 109 15.14 8.82 9.67
CA LYS A 109 15.24 10.00 10.53
C LYS A 109 16.53 10.77 10.26
N ALA A 110 17.67 10.07 10.18
CA ALA A 110 18.95 10.70 9.88
C ALA A 110 18.96 11.34 8.47
N VAL A 111 18.41 10.65 7.46
CA VAL A 111 18.29 11.18 6.09
C VAL A 111 17.47 12.46 6.07
N PHE A 112 16.29 12.48 6.69
CA PHE A 112 15.41 13.66 6.71
C PHE A 112 16.06 14.83 7.44
N LEU A 113 16.74 14.59 8.57
CA LEU A 113 17.48 15.62 9.30
C LEU A 113 18.62 16.23 8.47
N VAL A 114 19.41 15.40 7.75
CA VAL A 114 20.50 15.86 6.89
C VAL A 114 19.96 16.68 5.72
N ASN A 115 18.84 16.26 5.13
CA ASN A 115 18.21 16.94 4.02
C ASN A 115 17.39 18.17 4.44
N ARG A 116 17.22 18.42 5.75
CA ARG A 116 16.32 19.45 6.29
C ARG A 116 14.88 19.30 5.82
N GLU A 117 14.45 18.06 5.64
CA GLU A 117 13.05 17.74 5.35
C GLU A 117 12.23 17.86 6.63
N GLU A 118 11.04 18.45 6.54
CA GLU A 118 10.11 18.50 7.66
C GLU A 118 9.41 17.14 7.82
N PHE A 119 9.32 16.67 9.06
CA PHE A 119 8.62 15.45 9.42
C PHE A 119 8.16 15.53 10.88
N MET A 120 7.08 14.80 11.20
CA MET A 120 6.67 14.54 12.57
C MET A 120 7.30 13.24 13.06
N ASP A 121 7.76 13.27 14.31
CA ASP A 121 8.42 12.14 14.95
C ASP A 121 7.60 11.66 16.16
N THR A 122 7.15 10.41 16.11
CA THR A 122 6.39 9.75 17.19
C THR A 122 7.27 8.88 18.09
N GLY A 123 8.57 8.75 17.78
CA GLY A 123 9.51 7.85 18.47
C GLY A 123 9.62 6.44 17.85
N PHE A 124 8.66 6.04 17.02
CA PHE A 124 8.66 4.73 16.32
C PHE A 124 8.10 4.80 14.89
N LEU A 125 7.52 5.91 14.49
CA LEU A 125 7.05 6.19 13.13
C LEU A 125 7.38 7.64 12.78
N LEU A 126 7.88 7.87 11.56
CA LEU A 126 8.07 9.20 11.00
C LEU A 126 6.90 9.51 10.07
N LEU A 127 6.24 10.65 10.25
CA LEU A 127 5.21 11.10 9.32
C LEU A 127 5.73 12.25 8.48
N LYS A 128 5.59 12.12 7.17
CA LYS A 128 6.12 13.10 6.21
C LYS A 128 4.99 13.59 5.30
N GLU A 129 4.88 14.90 5.13
CA GLU A 129 3.98 15.45 4.13
C GLU A 129 4.58 15.19 2.73
N ASP A 130 3.96 14.28 1.98
CA ASP A 130 4.44 13.82 0.68
C ASP A 130 3.27 13.24 -0.13
N ASP A 131 3.19 13.59 -1.41
CA ASP A 131 2.13 13.09 -2.30
C ASP A 131 2.33 11.63 -2.74
N SER A 132 3.51 11.05 -2.48
CA SER A 132 3.86 9.70 -2.90
C SER A 132 3.01 8.63 -2.21
N LEU A 133 2.47 7.70 -3.00
CA LEU A 133 1.70 6.54 -2.48
C LEU A 133 2.54 5.61 -1.59
N SER A 134 3.79 5.37 -1.99
CA SER A 134 4.70 4.49 -1.27
C SER A 134 5.50 5.27 -0.24
N SER A 135 5.64 4.70 0.94
CA SER A 135 6.57 5.17 1.97
C SER A 135 7.58 4.08 2.30
N PRO A 136 8.80 4.44 2.72
CA PRO A 136 9.72 3.49 3.32
C PRO A 136 9.17 2.88 4.61
N VAL A 137 9.77 1.77 5.05
CA VAL A 137 9.46 1.18 6.36
C VAL A 137 9.74 2.21 7.46
N SER A 138 8.83 2.26 8.44
CA SER A 138 8.85 3.23 9.54
C SER A 138 8.62 4.69 9.13
N VAL A 139 8.20 4.94 7.89
CA VAL A 139 7.74 6.23 7.40
C VAL A 139 6.29 6.10 6.92
N LEU A 140 5.47 7.10 7.20
CA LEU A 140 4.09 7.19 6.71
C LEU A 140 3.93 8.53 6.01
N ASN A 141 3.51 8.51 4.75
CA ASN A 141 3.25 9.75 4.02
C ASN A 141 1.86 10.27 4.38
N TYR A 142 1.68 11.59 4.35
CA TYR A 142 0.36 12.19 4.38
C TYR A 142 0.27 13.39 3.44
N SER A 143 -0.95 13.79 3.08
CA SER A 143 -1.20 15.07 2.42
C SER A 143 -2.60 15.55 2.73
N TYR A 144 -2.80 16.85 2.58
CA TYR A 144 -4.12 17.47 2.71
C TYR A 144 -4.89 17.46 1.39
N TYR A 145 -6.22 17.49 1.47
CA TYR A 145 -7.12 17.73 0.36
C TYR A 145 -8.14 18.82 0.74
N ASP A 146 -8.53 19.65 -0.22
CA ASP A 146 -9.48 20.75 0.01
C ASP A 146 -10.93 20.33 -0.21
N SER A 147 -11.16 19.33 -1.06
CA SER A 147 -12.50 18.83 -1.37
C SER A 147 -12.53 17.34 -1.72
N GLY A 148 -13.69 16.71 -1.56
CA GLY A 148 -13.89 15.32 -2.00
C GLY A 148 -13.69 15.14 -3.50
N GLU A 149 -14.05 16.14 -4.33
CA GLU A 149 -13.87 16.08 -5.79
C GLU A 149 -12.38 16.04 -6.18
N GLU A 150 -11.56 16.89 -5.56
CA GLU A 150 -10.11 16.90 -5.75
C GLU A 150 -9.51 15.55 -5.38
N LEU A 151 -9.88 15.02 -4.21
CA LEU A 151 -9.40 13.73 -3.73
C LEU A 151 -9.79 12.60 -4.69
N GLN A 152 -11.03 12.57 -5.19
CA GLN A 152 -11.47 11.56 -6.15
C GLN A 152 -10.73 11.66 -7.48
N SER A 153 -10.46 12.88 -7.97
CA SER A 153 -9.62 13.09 -9.16
C SER A 153 -8.20 12.55 -8.95
N TRP A 154 -7.61 12.86 -7.80
CA TRP A 154 -6.28 12.40 -7.40
C TRP A 154 -6.18 10.86 -7.34
N ILE A 155 -7.19 10.21 -6.75
CA ILE A 155 -7.31 8.75 -6.67
C ILE A 155 -7.48 8.16 -8.06
N SER A 156 -8.31 8.76 -8.91
CA SER A 156 -8.62 8.25 -10.25
C SER A 156 -7.38 8.15 -11.13
N VAL A 157 -6.53 9.19 -11.12
CA VAL A 157 -5.25 9.20 -11.86
C VAL A 157 -4.28 8.12 -11.35
N ARG A 158 -4.40 7.73 -10.08
CA ARG A 158 -3.51 6.77 -9.39
C ARG A 158 -4.12 5.38 -9.21
N ARG A 159 -5.32 5.13 -9.75
CA ARG A 159 -6.12 3.92 -9.44
C ARG A 159 -5.36 2.62 -9.64
N ASN A 160 -4.56 2.52 -10.70
CA ASN A 160 -3.78 1.32 -11.03
C ASN A 160 -2.60 1.05 -10.07
N LYS A 161 -2.24 2.02 -9.23
CA LYS A 161 -1.19 1.92 -8.21
C LYS A 161 -1.74 1.76 -6.79
N ILE A 162 -3.07 1.85 -6.63
CA ILE A 162 -3.74 1.73 -5.34
C ILE A 162 -4.25 0.29 -5.18
N GLN A 163 -3.86 -0.35 -4.09
CA GLN A 163 -4.27 -1.71 -3.75
C GLN A 163 -5.64 -1.70 -3.07
N CYS A 164 -5.79 -0.93 -2.00
CA CYS A 164 -7.06 -0.68 -1.35
C CYS A 164 -7.07 0.72 -0.73
N ILE A 165 -8.28 1.18 -0.39
CA ILE A 165 -8.53 2.45 0.28
C ILE A 165 -9.22 2.10 1.59
N ALA A 166 -8.67 2.52 2.72
CA ALA A 166 -9.29 2.43 4.02
C ALA A 166 -10.02 3.74 4.35
N GLY A 167 -11.20 3.67 4.98
CA GLY A 167 -11.98 4.84 5.40
C GLY A 167 -13.49 4.67 5.22
N HIS A 168 -14.25 5.68 5.61
CA HIS A 168 -15.70 5.69 5.45
C HIS A 168 -16.09 5.53 3.97
N GLY A 169 -17.06 4.64 3.69
CA GLY A 169 -17.45 4.30 2.32
C GLY A 169 -16.45 3.40 1.57
N HIS A 170 -15.37 2.97 2.22
CA HIS A 170 -14.34 2.09 1.65
C HIS A 170 -14.10 0.86 2.54
N VAL A 171 -12.89 0.28 2.52
CA VAL A 171 -12.54 -0.80 3.46
C VAL A 171 -12.55 -0.21 4.87
N PRO A 172 -13.26 -0.80 5.84
CA PRO A 172 -13.23 -0.31 7.22
C PRO A 172 -11.80 -0.29 7.77
N PHE A 173 -11.49 0.68 8.62
CA PHE A 173 -10.21 0.73 9.31
C PHE A 173 -9.93 -0.58 10.07
N GLY A 174 -8.67 -0.99 10.07
CA GLY A 174 -8.17 -2.24 10.65
C GLY A 174 -8.44 -3.49 9.81
N ARG A 175 -9.02 -3.35 8.61
CA ARG A 175 -9.42 -4.46 7.74
C ARG A 175 -8.68 -4.51 6.41
N SER A 176 -7.68 -3.65 6.16
CA SER A 176 -6.97 -3.64 4.88
C SER A 176 -6.32 -4.99 4.54
N GLN A 177 -5.88 -5.71 5.58
CA GLN A 177 -5.25 -7.02 5.53
C GLN A 177 -6.24 -8.19 5.53
N MET A 178 -7.55 -7.93 5.46
CA MET A 178 -8.60 -8.94 5.50
C MET A 178 -9.44 -8.94 4.21
N PRO A 179 -8.83 -9.20 3.03
CA PRO A 179 -9.56 -9.24 1.77
C PRO A 179 -10.62 -10.34 1.77
N VAL A 180 -11.77 -10.04 1.14
CA VAL A 180 -12.78 -11.05 0.82
C VAL A 180 -12.33 -11.91 -0.36
N LEU A 181 -12.98 -13.06 -0.57
CA LEU A 181 -12.57 -14.06 -1.58
C LEU A 181 -12.48 -13.50 -3.02
N TRP A 182 -13.28 -12.48 -3.34
CA TRP A 182 -13.32 -11.84 -4.66
C TRP A 182 -12.55 -10.52 -4.73
N ASP A 183 -11.82 -10.13 -3.67
CA ASP A 183 -10.98 -8.92 -3.63
C ASP A 183 -9.58 -9.20 -4.21
N TYR A 184 -9.53 -9.42 -5.52
CA TYR A 184 -8.29 -9.68 -6.25
C TYR A 184 -7.38 -8.44 -6.28
N ALA A 185 -6.07 -8.66 -6.11
CA ALA A 185 -5.08 -7.59 -5.96
C ALA A 185 -5.12 -6.51 -7.05
N ASP A 186 -5.44 -6.91 -8.28
CA ASP A 186 -5.53 -6.08 -9.47
C ASP A 186 -6.94 -5.88 -10.02
N GLY A 187 -7.97 -6.41 -9.34
CA GLY A 187 -9.34 -6.47 -9.83
C GLY A 187 -9.55 -7.51 -10.95
N LEU A 188 -8.51 -8.28 -11.30
CA LEU A 188 -8.62 -9.34 -12.30
C LEU A 188 -8.99 -10.66 -11.63
N ASP A 189 -10.11 -11.24 -12.05
CA ASP A 189 -10.56 -12.54 -11.57
C ASP A 189 -9.55 -13.63 -11.99
N THR A 190 -8.74 -14.04 -11.02
CA THR A 190 -7.68 -15.01 -11.22
C THR A 190 -8.25 -16.40 -11.49
N ILE A 191 -9.41 -16.72 -10.91
CA ILE A 191 -10.07 -18.00 -11.11
C ILE A 191 -10.64 -18.06 -12.52
N GLN A 192 -11.33 -17.01 -12.96
CA GLN A 192 -11.82 -16.91 -14.32
C GLN A 192 -10.68 -16.97 -15.35
N PHE A 193 -9.54 -16.32 -15.07
CA PHE A 193 -8.35 -16.42 -15.90
C PHE A 193 -7.88 -17.86 -16.04
N LEU A 194 -7.73 -18.59 -14.93
CA LEU A 194 -7.30 -20.00 -14.95
C LEU A 194 -8.30 -20.93 -15.64
N LEU A 195 -9.61 -20.68 -15.48
CA LEU A 195 -10.67 -21.48 -16.08
C LEU A 195 -10.83 -21.24 -17.60
N LYS A 196 -10.32 -20.13 -18.15
CA LYS A 196 -10.25 -19.91 -19.60
C LYS A 196 -9.25 -20.83 -20.30
N LYS A 197 -8.51 -21.67 -19.56
CA LYS A 197 -7.70 -22.73 -20.15
C LYS A 197 -8.60 -23.67 -20.96
N ASN A 198 -8.56 -23.54 -22.29
CA ASN A 198 -9.21 -24.47 -23.20
C ASN A 198 -8.77 -25.90 -22.86
N PRO A 199 -9.68 -26.83 -22.55
CA PRO A 199 -9.34 -28.23 -22.41
C PRO A 199 -9.22 -28.81 -23.82
N GLN A 200 -8.04 -28.72 -24.43
CA GLN A 200 -7.53 -29.38 -25.66
C GLN A 200 -6.63 -28.37 -26.39
N GLY A 201 -5.37 -28.68 -26.69
CA GLY A 201 -5.11 -29.70 -27.69
C GLY A 201 -5.69 -29.26 -29.05
N LEU A 202 -5.34 -28.07 -29.52
CA LEU A 202 -5.56 -27.68 -30.91
C LEU A 202 -4.21 -27.27 -31.48
N LEU A 203 -3.72 -28.21 -32.29
CA LEU A 203 -2.58 -28.23 -33.22
C LEU A 203 -2.06 -26.87 -33.68
#